data_AF-A0AB33K6Q1-F1
#
_entry.id   AF-A0AB33K6Q1-F1
#
_cell.length_a   1.000
_cell.length_b   1.000
_cell.length_c   1.000
_cell.angle_alpha   90.00
_cell.angle_beta   90.00
_cell.angle_gamma   90.00
#
_symmetry.space_group_name_H-M   'P 1'
#
loop_
_entity.id
_entity.type
_entity.pdbx_description
1 polymer ?
#
loop_
_entity_poly.entity_id
_entity_poly.type
_entity_poly.pdbx_seq_one_letter_code
_entity_poly.pdbx_strand_id
1 'polypeptide(L)'
;MDRRTPGPRERVVAEQPASSRAERQAARFDITAPENAAKLAAADALAVLAEEAGLTLVRLALAFVLEHPAVTSAIIGPRTFAQLESQLGADKVRLSRDVLDRIDEIVPPGVNLSARDAGYTPAVLTDASLRRRSA
;
A
#
# COMPACT_ATOMS: atom_id res chain seq x y z
N MET A 1 7.43 -9.77 -24.88
CA MET A 1 6.52 -8.61 -24.91
C MET A 1 6.75 -7.87 -23.59
N ASP A 2 7.66 -6.90 -23.64
CA ASP A 2 8.22 -6.19 -22.48
C ASP A 2 7.17 -5.26 -21.88
N ARG A 3 6.52 -5.68 -20.78
CA ARG A 3 5.63 -4.82 -20.01
C ARG A 3 6.46 -4.05 -19.00
N ARG A 4 7.16 -3.01 -19.47
CA ARG A 4 7.71 -2.00 -18.58
C ARG A 4 6.57 -1.43 -17.75
N THR A 5 6.71 -1.54 -16.44
CA THR A 5 5.79 -0.92 -15.51
C THR A 5 5.99 0.59 -15.68
N PRO A 6 4.94 1.38 -16.01
CA PRO A 6 5.10 2.82 -16.24
C PRO A 6 5.71 3.47 -14.99
N GLY A 7 6.64 4.39 -15.25
CA GLY A 7 7.45 5.00 -14.22
C GLY A 7 6.64 5.97 -13.33
N PRO A 8 7.26 6.47 -12.25
CA PRO A 8 6.64 7.30 -11.22
C PRO A 8 5.86 8.53 -11.70
N ARG A 9 6.26 9.07 -12.86
CA ARG A 9 5.66 10.28 -13.44
C ARG A 9 4.62 9.98 -14.50
N GLU A 10 4.59 8.75 -15.03
CA GLU A 10 3.64 8.35 -16.09
C GLU A 10 2.27 7.97 -15.53
N ARG A 11 2.18 7.48 -14.28
CA ARG A 11 0.90 7.01 -13.72
C ARG A 11 -0.04 8.12 -13.30
N VAL A 12 0.47 9.26 -12.85
CA VAL A 12 -0.35 10.43 -12.50
C VAL A 12 -0.97 11.08 -13.75
N VAL A 13 -0.40 10.82 -14.93
CA VAL A 13 -0.90 11.31 -16.24
C VAL A 13 -1.61 10.19 -17.02
N ALA A 14 -1.71 8.99 -16.45
CA ALA A 14 -2.34 7.85 -17.10
C ALA A 14 -3.86 7.96 -17.10
N GLU A 15 -4.51 7.32 -18.06
CA GLU A 15 -5.97 7.21 -18.13
C GLU A 15 -6.51 6.31 -17.01
N GLN A 16 -7.72 6.58 -16.53
CA GLN A 16 -8.38 5.79 -15.48
C GLN A 16 -8.42 4.31 -15.85
N PRO A 17 -7.83 3.41 -15.04
CA PRO A 17 -7.86 1.98 -15.34
C PRO A 17 -9.29 1.43 -15.28
N ALA A 18 -9.72 0.77 -16.36
CA ALA A 18 -11.02 0.11 -16.40
C ALA A 18 -11.03 -1.12 -15.49
N SER A 19 -11.99 -1.16 -14.56
CA SER A 19 -12.29 -2.36 -13.78
C SER A 19 -13.72 -2.35 -13.28
N SER A 20 -14.30 -3.54 -13.10
CA SER A 20 -15.63 -3.69 -12.50
C SER A 20 -15.75 -3.02 -11.12
N ARG A 21 -14.64 -2.88 -10.37
CA ARG A 21 -14.63 -2.14 -9.10
C ARG A 21 -14.65 -0.63 -9.31
N ALA A 22 -13.92 -0.11 -10.29
CA ALA A 22 -13.94 1.31 -10.66
C ALA A 22 -15.32 1.73 -11.16
N GLU A 23 -16.03 0.90 -11.92
CA GLU A 23 -17.41 1.19 -12.34
C GLU A 23 -18.38 1.27 -11.15
N ARG A 24 -18.32 0.32 -10.21
CA ARG A 24 -19.23 0.29 -9.04
C ARG A 24 -18.89 1.35 -7.99
N GLN A 25 -17.65 1.82 -7.95
CA GLN A 25 -17.14 2.71 -6.89
C GLN A 25 -16.29 3.84 -7.49
N ALA A 26 -16.80 4.52 -8.52
CA ALA A 26 -16.05 5.51 -9.31
C ALA A 26 -15.31 6.54 -8.43
N ALA A 27 -16.00 7.12 -7.44
CA ALA A 27 -15.41 8.11 -6.54
C ALA A 27 -14.25 7.59 -5.66
N ARG A 28 -14.10 6.27 -5.50
CA ARG A 28 -12.95 5.69 -4.78
C ARG A 28 -11.75 5.42 -5.69
N PHE A 29 -12.00 5.22 -6.98
CA PHE A 29 -10.97 4.87 -7.96
C PHE A 29 -10.55 6.05 -8.84
N ASP A 30 -11.25 7.17 -8.79
CA ASP A 30 -10.93 8.41 -9.48
C ASP A 30 -9.48 8.85 -9.20
N ILE A 31 -8.61 8.66 -10.18
CA ILE A 31 -7.18 8.98 -10.09
C ILE A 31 -6.91 10.49 -10.03
N THR A 32 -7.88 11.32 -10.42
CA THR A 32 -7.74 12.79 -10.41
C THR A 32 -8.06 13.39 -9.03
N ALA A 33 -8.71 12.64 -8.15
CA ALA A 33 -8.98 13.06 -6.79
C ALA A 33 -7.65 13.29 -6.03
N PRO A 34 -7.48 14.41 -5.31
CA PRO A 34 -6.20 14.76 -4.66
C PRO A 34 -5.63 13.66 -3.75
N GLU A 35 -6.49 12.99 -2.99
CA GLU A 35 -6.11 11.89 -2.09
C GLU A 35 -5.58 10.66 -2.85
N ASN A 36 -6.17 10.34 -4.01
CA ASN A 36 -5.75 9.23 -4.84
C ASN A 36 -4.48 9.58 -5.65
N ALA A 37 -4.37 10.82 -6.12
CA ALA A 37 -3.14 11.33 -6.73
C ALA A 37 -1.96 11.25 -5.73
N ALA A 38 -2.18 11.59 -4.45
CA ALA A 38 -1.17 11.45 -3.41
C ALA A 38 -0.76 9.98 -3.17
N LYS A 39 -1.72 9.05 -3.14
CA LYS A 39 -1.42 7.61 -3.04
C LYS A 39 -0.61 7.09 -4.23
N LEU A 40 -0.97 7.50 -5.45
CA LEU A 40 -0.22 7.13 -6.65
C LEU A 40 1.21 7.65 -6.58
N ALA A 41 1.40 8.93 -6.25
CA ALA A 41 2.72 9.51 -6.07
C ALA A 41 3.56 8.79 -4.99
N ALA A 42 2.95 8.40 -3.86
CA ALA A 42 3.62 7.62 -2.83
C ALA A 42 4.01 6.21 -3.32
N ALA A 43 3.09 5.49 -4.00
CA ALA A 43 3.37 4.17 -4.56
C ALA A 43 4.50 4.22 -5.61
N ASP A 44 4.56 5.30 -6.36
CA ASP A 44 5.55 5.59 -7.38
C ASP A 44 6.93 5.91 -6.75
N ALA A 45 6.97 6.70 -5.67
CA ALA A 45 8.19 6.93 -4.90
C ALA A 45 8.70 5.63 -4.24
N LEU A 46 7.81 4.80 -3.70
CA LEU A 46 8.16 3.48 -3.17
C LEU A 46 8.71 2.53 -4.25
N ALA A 47 8.23 2.65 -5.50
CA ALA A 47 8.76 1.88 -6.61
C ALA A 47 10.22 2.23 -6.90
N VAL A 48 10.56 3.53 -6.90
CA VAL A 48 11.95 4.00 -7.05
C VAL A 48 12.81 3.48 -5.90
N LEU A 49 12.35 3.62 -4.66
CA LEU A 49 13.09 3.13 -3.50
C LEU A 49 13.32 1.61 -3.56
N ALA A 50 12.33 0.84 -4.04
CA ALA A 50 12.49 -0.59 -4.24
C ALA A 50 13.60 -0.89 -5.24
N GLU A 51 13.63 -0.19 -6.38
CA GLU A 51 14.68 -0.34 -7.40
C GLU A 51 16.06 0.02 -6.85
N GLU A 52 16.18 1.12 -6.09
CA GLU A 52 17.42 1.54 -5.41
C GLU A 52 17.91 0.46 -4.42
N ALA A 53 16.99 -0.23 -3.75
CA ALA A 53 17.29 -1.33 -2.84
C ALA A 53 17.49 -2.70 -3.53
N GLY A 54 17.43 -2.75 -4.88
CA GLY A 54 17.56 -4.00 -5.65
C GLY A 54 16.37 -4.96 -5.49
N LEU A 55 15.20 -4.43 -5.14
CA LEU A 55 13.96 -5.16 -4.92
C LEU A 55 12.92 -4.80 -5.98
N THR A 56 11.93 -5.68 -6.16
CA THR A 56 10.68 -5.28 -6.80
C THR A 56 9.80 -4.57 -5.77
N LEU A 57 8.92 -3.66 -6.21
CA LEU A 57 7.96 -3.01 -5.32
C LEU A 57 7.13 -4.02 -4.51
N VAL A 58 6.75 -5.14 -5.15
CA VAL A 58 6.00 -6.22 -4.50
C VAL A 58 6.81 -6.85 -3.36
N ARG A 59 8.10 -7.12 -3.58
CA ARG A 59 8.98 -7.67 -2.54
C ARG A 59 9.23 -6.67 -1.41
N LEU A 60 9.44 -5.40 -1.74
CA LEU A 60 9.56 -4.33 -0.72
C LEU A 60 8.31 -4.28 0.17
N ALA A 61 7.12 -4.26 -0.42
CA ALA A 61 5.87 -4.18 0.32
C ALA A 61 5.63 -5.40 1.22
N LEU A 62 5.88 -6.62 0.73
CA LEU A 62 5.73 -7.84 1.51
C LEU A 62 6.78 -7.93 2.62
N ALA A 63 8.03 -7.57 2.34
CA ALA A 63 9.09 -7.54 3.34
C ALA A 63 8.81 -6.53 4.45
N PHE A 64 8.32 -5.32 4.10
CA PHE A 64 7.93 -4.30 5.07
C PHE A 64 6.89 -4.81 6.06
N VAL A 65 5.84 -5.50 5.57
CA VAL A 65 4.82 -6.11 6.43
C VAL A 65 5.42 -7.19 7.34
N LEU A 66 6.31 -8.03 6.82
CA LEU A 66 6.94 -9.13 7.55
C LEU A 66 8.05 -8.69 8.52
N GLU A 67 8.55 -7.45 8.39
CA GLU A 67 9.54 -6.88 9.32
C GLU A 67 8.90 -6.53 10.68
N HIS A 68 7.58 -6.33 10.72
CA HIS A 68 6.90 -5.98 11.96
C HIS A 68 6.79 -7.18 12.91
N PRO A 69 7.28 -7.10 14.15
CA PRO A 69 7.40 -8.27 15.05
C PRO A 69 6.06 -8.90 15.46
N ALA A 70 4.96 -8.14 15.40
CA ALA A 70 3.61 -8.66 15.67
C ALA A 70 2.95 -9.35 14.46
N VAL A 71 3.60 -9.38 13.29
CA VAL A 71 3.05 -9.99 12.08
C VAL A 71 3.66 -11.37 11.87
N THR A 72 2.82 -12.41 11.95
CA THR A 72 3.27 -13.80 11.77
C THR A 72 3.37 -14.19 10.29
N SER A 73 2.48 -13.67 9.45
CA SER A 73 2.43 -14.01 8.02
C SER A 73 1.76 -12.91 7.20
N ALA A 74 2.14 -12.85 5.91
CA ALA A 74 1.49 -12.01 4.91
C ALA A 74 0.62 -12.89 4.00
N ILE A 75 -0.68 -12.60 3.92
CA ILE A 75 -1.61 -13.31 3.03
C ILE A 75 -1.46 -12.74 1.61
N ILE A 76 -1.16 -13.62 0.65
CA ILE A 76 -1.05 -13.26 -0.76
C ILE A 76 -2.14 -13.95 -1.59
N GLY A 77 -2.68 -13.26 -2.59
CA GLY A 77 -3.74 -13.76 -3.48
C GLY A 77 -3.41 -13.63 -4.96
N PRO A 78 -2.33 -14.25 -5.47
CA PRO A 78 -1.98 -14.20 -6.88
C PRO A 78 -3.04 -14.90 -7.73
N ARG A 79 -3.43 -14.27 -8.84
CA ARG A 79 -4.35 -14.83 -9.84
C ARG A 79 -3.64 -15.55 -10.98
N THR A 80 -2.33 -15.40 -11.07
CA THR A 80 -1.50 -16.02 -12.09
C THR A 80 -0.22 -16.55 -11.47
N PHE A 81 0.40 -17.53 -12.12
CA PHE A 81 1.65 -18.12 -11.65
C PHE A 81 2.78 -17.09 -11.61
N ALA A 82 2.89 -16.23 -12.62
CA ALA A 82 3.88 -15.15 -12.65
C ALA A 82 3.74 -14.18 -11.45
N GLN A 83 2.50 -13.92 -10.99
CA GLN A 83 2.29 -13.11 -9.78
C GLN A 83 2.80 -13.84 -8.54
N LEU A 84 2.51 -15.14 -8.42
CA LEU A 84 3.03 -15.96 -7.32
C LEU A 84 4.56 -15.93 -7.32
N GLU A 85 5.21 -16.23 -8.45
CA GLU A 85 6.67 -16.20 -8.57
C GLU A 85 7.28 -14.85 -8.19
N SER A 86 6.63 -13.74 -8.56
CA SER A 86 7.10 -12.40 -8.19
C SER A 86 7.04 -12.11 -6.69
N GLN A 87 6.15 -12.79 -5.97
CA GLN A 87 5.92 -12.62 -4.52
C GLN A 87 6.77 -13.59 -3.69
N LEU A 88 7.11 -14.75 -4.23
CA LEU A 88 7.95 -15.75 -3.56
C LEU A 88 9.34 -15.19 -3.22
N GLY A 89 9.82 -15.57 -2.04
CA GLY A 89 11.11 -15.16 -1.49
C GLY A 89 11.09 -13.82 -0.74
N ALA A 90 9.97 -13.09 -0.74
CA ALA A 90 9.84 -11.85 0.03
C ALA A 90 10.05 -12.08 1.56
N ASP A 91 9.73 -13.27 2.08
CA ASP A 91 9.94 -13.65 3.47
C ASP A 91 11.41 -13.76 3.88
N LYS A 92 12.31 -13.89 2.91
CA LYS A 92 13.77 -13.95 3.11
C LYS A 92 14.43 -12.58 3.04
N VAL A 93 13.72 -11.56 2.58
CA VAL A 93 14.20 -10.20 2.55
C VAL A 93 14.19 -9.62 3.97
N ARG A 94 15.25 -8.91 4.32
CA ARG A 94 15.31 -8.06 5.51
C ARG A 94 15.60 -6.65 5.05
N LEU A 95 14.77 -5.70 5.48
CA LEU A 95 14.96 -4.31 5.09
C LEU A 95 16.00 -3.67 6.01
N SER A 96 16.94 -2.92 5.43
CA SER A 96 17.86 -2.12 6.23
C SER A 96 17.10 -0.98 6.91
N ARG A 97 17.68 -0.44 7.99
CA ARG A 97 17.14 0.74 8.69
C ARG A 97 16.96 1.91 7.72
N ASP A 98 17.96 2.17 6.90
CA ASP A 98 17.91 3.26 5.92
C ASP A 98 16.73 3.11 4.94
N VAL A 99 16.40 1.89 4.50
CA VAL A 99 15.23 1.67 3.64
C VAL A 99 13.93 1.91 4.40
N LEU A 100 13.83 1.47 5.66
CA LEU A 100 12.66 1.71 6.50
C LEU A 100 12.47 3.21 6.79
N ASP A 101 13.55 3.93 7.11
CA ASP A 101 13.50 5.38 7.36
C ASP A 101 13.06 6.12 6.08
N ARG A 102 13.51 5.68 4.90
CA ARG A 102 13.06 6.22 3.61
C ARG A 102 11.59 5.91 3.31
N ILE A 103 11.07 4.76 3.73
CA ILE A 103 9.63 4.46 3.64
C ILE A 103 8.85 5.45 4.50
N ASP A 104 9.31 5.72 5.73
CA ASP A 104 8.69 6.66 6.65
C ASP A 104 8.72 8.11 6.13
N GLU A 105 9.76 8.50 5.38
CA GLU A 105 9.81 9.80 4.68
C GLU A 105 8.73 9.91 3.58
N ILE A 106 8.44 8.81 2.87
CA ILE A 106 7.45 8.79 1.78
C ILE A 106 6.02 8.72 2.35
N VAL A 107 5.81 7.87 3.37
CA VAL A 107 4.53 7.71 4.06
C VAL A 107 4.80 7.73 5.56
N PRO A 108 4.57 8.86 6.26
CA PRO A 108 4.86 8.96 7.68
C PRO A 108 4.06 7.94 8.50
N PRO A 109 4.66 7.39 9.58
CA PRO A 109 3.98 6.43 10.45
C PRO A 109 2.63 6.96 10.97
N GLY A 110 1.60 6.12 10.92
CA GLY A 110 0.26 6.46 11.40
C GLY A 110 -0.57 7.33 10.46
N VAL A 111 -0.09 7.61 9.25
CA VAL A 111 -0.83 8.41 8.26
C VAL A 111 -1.67 7.53 7.34
N ASN A 112 -2.94 7.93 7.17
CA ASN A 112 -3.77 7.49 6.05
C ASN A 112 -3.83 8.61 5.01
N LEU A 113 -3.30 8.37 3.81
CA LEU A 113 -3.31 9.36 2.72
C LEU A 113 -4.72 9.74 2.25
N SER A 114 -5.71 8.92 2.60
CA SER A 114 -7.13 9.23 2.43
C SER A 114 -7.87 8.90 3.71
N ALA A 115 -8.67 9.85 4.19
CA ALA A 115 -9.51 9.64 5.37
C ALA A 115 -10.50 8.48 5.18
N ARG A 116 -10.87 8.17 3.92
CA ARG A 116 -11.77 7.08 3.57
C ARG A 116 -11.17 5.70 3.81
N ASP A 117 -9.84 5.60 3.92
CA ASP A 117 -9.11 4.34 4.12
C ASP A 117 -8.86 4.04 5.60
N ALA A 118 -9.16 4.97 6.51
CA ALA A 118 -8.93 4.82 7.96
C ALA A 118 -9.70 3.64 8.60
N GLY A 119 -10.62 3.01 7.86
CA GLY A 119 -11.26 1.77 8.23
C GLY A 119 -12.31 1.92 9.32
N TYR A 120 -12.43 0.88 10.15
CA TYR A 120 -13.45 0.81 11.20
C TYR A 120 -12.98 1.54 12.45
N THR A 121 -13.72 2.58 12.85
CA THR A 121 -13.57 3.17 14.19
C THR A 121 -14.58 2.47 15.12
N PRO A 122 -14.12 1.71 16.13
CA PRO A 122 -15.03 1.03 17.04
C PRO A 122 -15.96 1.99 17.76
N ALA A 123 -17.23 1.60 17.89
CA ALA A 123 -18.24 2.42 18.57
C ALA A 123 -17.84 2.80 20.01
N VAL A 124 -17.10 1.93 20.70
CA VAL A 124 -16.56 2.22 22.04
C VAL A 124 -15.59 3.41 22.06
N LEU A 125 -14.94 3.73 20.95
CA LEU A 125 -14.05 4.90 20.86
C LEU A 125 -14.82 6.18 20.53
N THR A 126 -15.92 6.08 19.78
CA THR A 126 -16.73 7.23 19.37
C THR A 126 -17.80 7.60 20.40
N ASP A 127 -18.32 6.63 21.13
CA ASP A 127 -19.32 6.82 22.18
C ASP A 127 -18.70 6.59 23.57
N ALA A 128 -18.65 7.65 24.38
CA ALA A 128 -18.10 7.59 25.73
C ALA A 128 -18.96 6.76 26.70
N SER A 129 -20.26 6.59 26.42
CA SER A 129 -21.16 5.81 27.25
C SER A 129 -20.80 4.32 27.22
N LEU A 130 -20.34 3.81 26.07
CA LEU A 130 -19.94 2.41 25.88
C LEU A 130 -18.60 2.06 26.57
N ARG A 131 -17.85 3.05 27.07
CA ARG A 131 -16.61 2.85 27.85
C ARG A 131 -16.85 2.76 29.36
N ARG A 132 -18.02 3.16 29.83
CA ARG A 132 -18.34 3.18 31.26
C ARG A 132 -18.99 1.86 31.63
N ARG A 133 -18.51 1.22 32.70
CA ARG A 133 -19.17 0.06 33.28
C ARG A 133 -20.44 0.56 33.97
N SER A 134 -21.61 0.06 33.58
CA SER A 134 -22.86 0.35 34.27
C SER A 134 -22.74 -0.08 35.74
N ALA A 135 -23.17 0.78 36.65
CA ALA A 135 -23.20 0.53 38.09
C ALA A 135 -24.21 -0.57 38.45
#